data_AF-A0A915MR34-F1
#
_entry.id   AF-A0A915MR34-F1
#
_cell.length_a   1.000
_cell.length_b   1.000
_cell.length_c   1.000
_cell.angle_alpha   90.00
_cell.angle_beta   90.00
_cell.angle_gamma   90.00
#
_symmetry.space_group_name_H-M   'P 1'
#
loop_
_entity.id
_entity.type
_entity.pdbx_description
1 polymer ?
#
loop_
_entity_poly.entity_id
_entity_poly.type
_entity_poly.pdbx_seq_one_letter_code
_entity_poly.pdbx_strand_id
1 'polypeptide(L)'
;MIFEMREAFALPFERVHDKVGWTSLFQRYWYHSITVSLLYYVFVRLLQRLMRDRQPFQLRVPLIVWNFVLAIFSFAGLVRFSEFLHYYHHAAVFVYTIHSGTEHTAPGQAFISMNFLAHSAMYSYYTAKSCGIKVPRIIAMAVTSIQTAQMFLGVAVSTLVLKLKLLDGYR
;
A
#
# COMPACT_ATOMS: atom_id res chain seq x y z
N MET A 1 9.65 4.63 -17.86
CA MET A 1 8.32 5.08 -17.40
C MET A 1 8.07 4.78 -15.91
N ILE A 2 8.13 3.53 -15.44
CA ILE A 2 7.92 3.19 -13.99
C ILE A 2 9.00 3.82 -13.09
N PHE A 3 10.26 3.89 -13.55
CA PHE A 3 11.36 4.49 -12.78
C PHE A 3 11.21 6.01 -12.60
N GLU A 4 10.65 6.73 -13.58
CA GLU A 4 10.43 8.18 -13.49
C GLU A 4 9.25 8.55 -12.60
N MET A 5 8.17 7.76 -12.62
CA MET A 5 7.04 7.92 -11.70
C MET A 5 7.47 7.78 -10.23
N ARG A 6 8.51 7.00 -9.94
CA ARG A 6 9.03 6.81 -8.57
C ARG A 6 9.83 8.02 -8.06
N GLU A 7 10.53 8.73 -8.94
CA GLU A 7 11.29 9.94 -8.60
C GLU A 7 10.38 11.17 -8.46
N ALA A 8 9.29 11.23 -9.23
CA ALA A 8 8.33 12.34 -9.20
C ALA A 8 7.59 12.45 -7.85
N PHE A 9 7.25 11.32 -7.23
CA PHE A 9 6.57 11.29 -5.93
C PHE A 9 7.54 11.23 -4.74
N ALA A 10 8.83 10.99 -4.94
CA ALA A 10 9.81 10.90 -3.86
C ALA A 10 10.16 12.29 -3.31
N LEU A 11 9.96 12.46 -2.00
CA LEU A 11 10.37 13.67 -1.28
C LEU A 11 11.89 13.89 -1.44
N PRO A 12 12.40 15.12 -1.29
CA PRO A 12 13.82 15.41 -1.50
C PRO A 12 14.77 14.52 -0.67
N PHE A 13 14.32 14.06 0.50
CA PHE A 13 15.07 13.14 1.37
C PHE A 13 14.89 11.65 1.04
N GLU A 14 13.86 11.27 0.28
CA GLU A 14 13.61 9.88 -0.17
C GLU A 14 14.38 9.54 -1.46
N ARG A 15 14.88 10.56 -2.18
CA ARG A 15 15.69 10.39 -3.40
C ARG A 15 17.10 9.95 -3.03
N VAL A 16 17.27 8.64 -2.89
CA VAL A 16 18.58 8.03 -2.76
C VAL A 16 19.31 8.14 -4.10
N HIS A 17 20.27 9.07 -4.18
CA HIS A 17 21.01 9.40 -5.41
C HIS A 17 21.81 8.21 -5.96
N ASP A 18 22.22 7.28 -5.09
CA ASP A 18 23.12 6.18 -5.44
C ASP A 18 22.60 4.80 -4.99
N LYS A 19 21.49 4.36 -5.59
CA LYS A 19 20.78 3.12 -5.22
C LYS A 19 21.66 1.87 -5.37
N VAL A 20 22.54 1.86 -6.37
CA VAL A 20 23.44 0.73 -6.67
C VAL A 20 24.56 0.65 -5.63
N GLY A 21 25.11 1.79 -5.20
CA GLY A 21 26.11 1.85 -4.13
C GLY A 21 25.62 1.28 -2.81
N TRP A 22 24.42 1.67 -2.36
CA TRP A 22 23.82 1.12 -1.14
C TRP A 22 23.56 -0.39 -1.26
N THR A 23 23.08 -0.84 -2.42
CA THR A 23 22.80 -2.28 -2.65
C THR A 23 24.08 -3.10 -2.62
N SER A 24 25.14 -2.63 -3.26
CA SER A 24 26.47 -3.26 -3.21
C SER A 24 27.03 -3.28 -1.79
N LEU A 25 26.82 -2.22 -1.00
CA LEU A 25 27.25 -2.14 0.38
C LEU A 25 26.50 -3.15 1.28
N PHE A 26 25.18 -3.25 1.14
CA PHE A 26 24.39 -4.28 1.83
C PHE A 26 24.80 -5.69 1.44
N GLN A 27 25.06 -5.94 0.15
CA GLN A 27 25.55 -7.23 -0.34
C GLN A 27 26.97 -7.54 0.11
N ARG A 28 27.82 -6.55 0.35
CA ARG A 28 29.18 -6.74 0.84
C ARG A 28 29.22 -7.01 2.34
N TYR A 29 28.34 -6.39 3.10
CA TYR A 29 28.29 -6.44 4.56
C TYR A 29 27.15 -7.30 5.14
N TRP A 30 26.50 -8.10 4.30
CA TRP A 30 25.37 -8.97 4.67
C TRP A 30 25.65 -9.86 5.90
N TYR A 31 26.90 -10.30 6.06
CA TYR A 31 27.31 -11.17 7.17
C TYR A 31 27.24 -10.44 8.53
N HIS A 32 27.34 -9.11 8.57
CA HIS A 32 27.18 -8.35 9.82
C HIS A 32 25.78 -8.50 10.41
N SER A 33 24.74 -8.70 9.60
CA SER A 33 23.39 -8.98 10.11
C SER A 33 23.33 -10.27 10.92
N ILE A 34 24.09 -11.30 10.52
CA ILE A 34 24.19 -12.57 11.24
C ILE A 34 24.96 -12.37 12.55
N THR A 35 26.11 -11.67 12.49
CA THR A 35 26.91 -11.38 13.68
C THR A 35 26.13 -10.56 14.71
N VAL A 36 25.42 -9.51 14.29
CA VAL A 36 24.60 -8.68 15.17
C VAL A 36 23.45 -9.47 15.79
N SER A 37 22.82 -10.37 15.03
CA SER A 37 21.74 -11.23 15.55
C SER A 37 22.23 -12.21 16.61
N LEU A 38 23.39 -12.84 16.38
CA LEU A 38 24.03 -13.73 17.35
C LEU A 38 24.46 -12.97 18.61
N LEU A 39 25.09 -11.81 18.44
CA LEU A 39 25.46 -10.93 19.56
C LEU A 39 24.24 -10.49 20.36
N TYR A 40 23.16 -10.09 19.69
CA TYR A 40 21.90 -9.71 20.33
C TYR A 40 21.30 -10.87 21.12
N TYR A 41 21.26 -12.09 20.55
CA TYR A 41 20.79 -13.27 21.26
C TYR A 41 21.62 -13.58 22.52
N VAL A 42 22.95 -13.55 22.40
CA VAL A 42 23.87 -13.74 23.54
C VAL A 42 23.65 -12.65 24.59
N PHE A 43 23.49 -11.40 24.16
CA PHE A 43 23.22 -10.26 25.04
C PHE A 43 21.91 -10.43 25.81
N VAL A 44 20.82 -10.80 25.14
CA VAL A 44 19.53 -11.07 25.79
C VAL A 44 19.65 -12.22 26.79
N ARG A 45 20.35 -13.31 26.43
CA ARG A 45 20.58 -14.45 27.33
C ARG A 45 21.44 -14.06 28.55
N LEU A 46 22.46 -13.23 28.35
CA LEU A 46 23.30 -12.71 29.43
C LEU A 46 22.49 -11.82 30.37
N LEU A 47 21.69 -10.90 29.81
CA LEU A 47 20.82 -10.00 30.56
C LEU A 47 19.76 -10.80 31.36
N GLN A 48 19.17 -11.83 30.76
CA GLN A 48 18.28 -12.77 31.46
C GLN A 48 18.97 -13.52 32.61
N ARG A 49 20.24 -13.92 32.44
CA ARG A 49 21.02 -14.56 33.52
C ARG A 49 21.36 -13.58 34.65
N LEU A 50 21.76 -12.36 34.31
CA LEU A 50 22.06 -11.30 35.30
C LEU A 50 20.80 -10.87 36.07
N MET A 51 19.62 -10.98 35.46
CA MET A 51 18.33 -10.65 36.10
C MET A 51 17.65 -11.83 36.79
N ARG A 52 18.24 -13.04 36.85
CA ARG A 52 17.61 -14.22 37.44
C ARG A 52 17.25 -14.03 38.92
N ASP A 53 18.13 -13.39 39.68
CA ASP A 53 17.98 -13.17 41.13
C ASP A 53 17.55 -11.73 41.46
N ARG A 54 17.14 -10.94 40.45
CA ARG A 54 16.74 -9.53 40.58
C ARG A 54 15.27 -9.36 40.17
N GLN A 55 14.58 -8.44 40.84
CA GLN A 55 13.19 -8.12 40.51
C GLN A 55 13.11 -7.43 39.13
N PRO A 56 12.08 -7.70 38.31
CA PRO A 56 11.95 -7.12 36.98
C PRO A 56 11.79 -5.59 37.05
N PHE A 57 12.54 -4.87 36.22
CA PHE A 57 12.44 -3.42 36.14
C PHE A 57 11.06 -2.98 35.65
N GLN A 58 10.46 -2.00 36.33
CA GLN A 58 9.20 -1.40 35.91
C GLN A 58 9.42 -0.38 34.80
N LEU A 59 9.72 -0.85 33.59
CA LEU A 59 9.99 -0.04 32.39
C LEU A 59 8.72 0.53 31.74
N ARG A 60 7.65 0.74 32.50
CA ARG A 60 6.33 1.13 31.98
C ARG A 60 6.38 2.42 31.17
N VAL A 61 7.05 3.45 31.70
CA VAL A 61 7.19 4.75 31.01
C VAL A 61 7.99 4.61 29.70
N PRO A 62 9.20 4.02 29.69
CA PRO A 62 9.92 3.73 28.44
C PRO A 62 9.11 2.90 27.42
N LEU A 63 8.39 1.87 27.87
CA LEU A 63 7.54 1.06 26.98
C LEU A 63 6.39 1.87 26.39
N ILE A 64 5.75 2.74 27.18
CA ILE A 64 4.69 3.63 26.69
C ILE A 64 5.25 4.61 25.65
N VAL A 65 6.40 5.23 25.93
CA VAL A 65 7.07 6.13 24.97
C VAL A 65 7.43 5.39 23.69
N TRP A 66 8.01 4.19 23.79
CA TRP A 66 8.37 3.37 22.63
C TRP A 66 7.15 3.00 21.77
N ASN A 67 6.06 2.53 22.39
CA ASN A 67 4.83 2.22 21.68
C ASN A 67 4.21 3.45 21.02
N PHE A 68 4.31 4.62 21.66
CA PHE A 68 3.83 5.87 21.08
C PHE A 68 4.66 6.31 19.87
N VAL A 69 5.99 6.18 19.92
CA VAL A 69 6.88 6.42 18.78
C VAL A 69 6.56 5.45 17.63
N LEU A 70 6.37 4.17 17.91
CA LEU A 70 5.94 3.18 16.91
C LEU A 70 4.58 3.52 16.29
N ALA A 71 3.64 4.03 17.08
CA ALA A 71 2.33 4.45 16.60
C ALA A 71 2.42 5.66 15.64
N ILE A 72 3.22 6.68 15.99
CA ILE A 72 3.47 7.84 15.11
C ILE A 72 4.12 7.38 13.81
N PHE A 73 5.15 6.54 13.88
CA PHE A 73 5.83 6.01 12.70
C PHE A 73 4.86 5.24 11.79
N SER A 74 4.00 4.40 12.37
CA SER A 74 3.00 3.62 11.65
C SER A 74 1.94 4.52 11.00
N PHE A 75 1.48 5.55 11.69
CA PHE A 75 0.50 6.51 11.16
C PHE A 75 1.07 7.33 10.00
N ALA A 76 2.32 7.81 10.12
CA ALA A 76 3.00 8.51 9.03
C ALA A 76 3.13 7.61 7.79
N GLY A 77 3.48 6.33 7.99
CA GLY A 77 3.52 5.33 6.92
C GLY A 77 2.16 5.12 6.23
N LEU A 78 1.07 5.08 7.00
CA LEU A 78 -0.28 4.91 6.46
C LEU A 78 -0.71 6.10 5.59
N VAL A 79 -0.48 7.34 6.04
CA VAL A 79 -0.81 8.55 5.27
C VAL A 79 -0.06 8.54 3.94
N ARG A 80 1.25 8.26 3.99
CA ARG A 80 2.10 8.21 2.81
C ARG A 80 1.69 7.11 1.83
N PHE A 81 1.34 5.93 2.35
CA PHE A 81 0.89 4.80 1.53
C PHE A 81 -0.46 5.08 0.86
N SER A 82 -1.38 5.74 1.56
CA SER A 82 -2.70 6.12 1.04
C SER A 82 -2.60 7.08 -0.16
N GLU A 83 -1.73 8.08 -0.06
CA GLU A 83 -1.47 9.02 -1.17
C GLU A 83 -0.93 8.29 -2.40
N PHE A 84 0.10 7.45 -2.21
CA PHE A 84 0.69 6.66 -3.28
C PHE A 84 -0.36 5.77 -3.98
N LEU A 85 -1.19 5.08 -3.19
CA LEU A 85 -2.26 4.22 -3.72
C LEU A 85 -3.25 5.01 -4.57
N HIS A 86 -3.65 6.21 -4.14
CA HIS A 86 -4.60 7.05 -4.86
C HIS A 86 -4.06 7.49 -6.23
N TYR A 87 -2.82 7.99 -6.28
CA TYR A 87 -2.19 8.41 -7.55
C TYR A 87 -1.96 7.23 -8.51
N TYR A 88 -1.47 6.09 -7.99
CA TYR A 88 -1.26 4.88 -8.79
C TYR A 88 -2.57 4.33 -9.34
N HIS A 89 -3.63 4.35 -8.53
CA HIS A 89 -4.95 3.90 -8.95
C HIS A 89 -5.48 4.73 -10.12
N HIS A 90 -5.43 6.05 -10.03
CA HIS A 90 -5.89 6.94 -11.10
C HIS A 90 -5.08 6.77 -12.39
N ALA A 91 -3.76 6.62 -12.29
CA ALA A 91 -2.92 6.35 -13.46
C ALA A 91 -3.23 4.99 -14.10
N ALA A 92 -3.38 3.94 -13.28
CA ALA A 92 -3.63 2.57 -13.76
C ALA A 92 -5.00 2.45 -14.44
N VAL A 93 -6.07 3.00 -13.85
CA VAL A 93 -7.41 2.96 -14.45
C VAL A 93 -7.44 3.76 -15.75
N PHE A 94 -6.78 4.93 -15.79
CA PHE A 94 -6.72 5.73 -17.02
C PHE A 94 -6.03 4.98 -18.18
N VAL A 95 -4.88 4.36 -17.93
CA VAL A 95 -4.16 3.54 -18.92
C VAL A 95 -5.00 2.32 -19.34
N TYR A 96 -5.65 1.65 -18.38
CA TYR A 96 -6.55 0.54 -18.66
C TYR A 96 -7.73 0.95 -19.54
N THR A 97 -8.35 2.11 -19.28
CA THR A 97 -9.46 2.63 -20.07
C THR A 97 -9.05 2.93 -21.51
N ILE A 98 -7.88 3.55 -21.73
CA ILE A 98 -7.37 3.82 -23.09
C ILE A 98 -7.11 2.51 -23.84
N HIS A 99 -6.45 1.55 -23.19
CA HIS A 99 -6.12 0.27 -23.80
C HIS A 99 -7.36 -0.58 -24.10
N SER A 100 -8.33 -0.62 -23.18
CA SER A 100 -9.61 -1.29 -23.39
C SER A 100 -10.46 -0.60 -24.47
N GLY A 101 -10.34 0.72 -24.63
CA GLY A 101 -11.04 1.46 -25.68
C GLY A 101 -10.55 1.08 -27.07
N THR A 102 -9.24 0.83 -27.23
CA THR A 102 -8.64 0.42 -28.51
C THR A 102 -8.95 -1.02 -28.90
N GLU A 103 -9.17 -1.92 -27.93
CA GLU A 103 -9.44 -3.33 -28.22
C GLU A 103 -10.94 -3.67 -28.39
N HIS A 104 -11.87 -2.71 -28.26
CA HIS A 104 -13.33 -2.92 -28.30
C HIS A 104 -13.80 -4.15 -27.48
N THR A 105 -13.08 -4.52 -26.42
CA THR A 105 -13.42 -5.68 -25.61
C THR A 105 -14.63 -5.35 -24.74
N ALA A 106 -15.78 -5.97 -25.03
CA ALA A 106 -17.02 -5.88 -24.25
C ALA A 106 -16.82 -5.93 -22.70
N PRO A 107 -15.97 -6.80 -22.13
CA PRO A 107 -15.74 -6.81 -20.67
C PRO A 107 -15.04 -5.55 -20.14
N GLY A 108 -14.17 -4.92 -20.93
CA GLY A 108 -13.47 -3.71 -20.52
C GLY A 108 -14.36 -2.46 -20.57
N GLN A 109 -15.27 -2.37 -21.54
CA GLN A 109 -16.30 -1.32 -21.60
C GLN A 109 -17.28 -1.39 -20.41
N ALA A 110 -17.70 -2.60 -20.02
CA ALA A 110 -18.52 -2.82 -18.83
C ALA A 110 -17.81 -2.42 -17.53
N PHE A 111 -16.49 -2.60 -17.47
CA PHE A 111 -15.69 -2.16 -16.32
C PHE A 111 -15.57 -0.63 -16.26
N ILE A 112 -15.38 0.02 -17.41
CA ILE A 112 -15.32 1.49 -17.52
C ILE A 112 -16.66 2.11 -17.09
N SER A 113 -17.80 1.60 -17.56
CA SER A 113 -19.11 2.14 -17.20
C SER A 113 -19.43 1.98 -15.70
N MET A 114 -19.07 0.83 -15.11
CA MET A 114 -19.21 0.59 -13.66
C MET A 114 -18.34 1.55 -12.84
N ASN A 115 -17.11 1.82 -13.29
CA ASN A 115 -16.19 2.75 -12.62
C ASN A 115 -16.74 4.19 -12.62
N PHE A 116 -17.23 4.69 -13.77
CA PHE A 116 -17.86 6.02 -13.84
C PHE A 116 -19.09 6.14 -12.93
N LEU A 117 -19.89 5.08 -12.81
CA LEU A 117 -21.04 5.02 -11.91
C LEU A 117 -20.63 5.11 -10.43
N ALA A 118 -19.63 4.31 -10.03
CA ALA A 118 -19.12 4.32 -8.66
C ALA A 118 -18.45 5.65 -8.30
N HIS A 119 -17.76 6.28 -9.26
CA HIS A 119 -17.11 7.58 -9.08
C HIS A 119 -18.14 8.72 -8.99
N SER A 120 -19.20 8.64 -9.79
CA SER A 120 -20.35 9.54 -9.70
C SER A 120 -21.01 9.48 -8.32
N ALA A 121 -21.22 8.27 -7.78
CA ALA A 121 -21.79 8.08 -6.44
C ALA A 121 -20.88 8.63 -5.32
N MET A 122 -19.56 8.43 -5.45
CA MET A 122 -18.58 8.93 -4.47
C MET A 122 -18.47 10.45 -4.48
N TYR A 123 -18.40 11.09 -5.64
CA TYR A 123 -18.39 12.54 -5.70
C TYR A 123 -19.72 13.16 -5.29
N SER A 124 -20.84 12.53 -5.62
CA SER A 124 -22.16 12.96 -5.12
C SER A 124 -22.20 12.97 -3.59
N TYR A 125 -21.61 11.96 -2.94
CA TYR A 125 -21.45 11.91 -1.49
C TYR A 125 -20.57 13.06 -0.97
N TYR A 126 -19.44 13.37 -1.61
CA TYR A 126 -18.58 14.48 -1.21
C TYR A 126 -19.23 15.84 -1.43
N THR A 127 -19.98 16.04 -2.51
CA THR A 127 -20.77 17.26 -2.75
C THR A 127 -21.81 17.45 -1.66
N ALA A 128 -22.61 16.42 -1.35
CA ALA A 128 -23.60 16.47 -0.26
C ALA A 128 -22.95 16.82 1.08
N LYS A 129 -21.78 16.25 1.38
CA LYS A 129 -21.01 16.55 2.59
C LYS A 129 -20.48 17.99 2.61
N SER A 130 -20.04 18.52 1.47
CA SER A 130 -19.57 19.91 1.33
C SER A 130 -20.69 20.94 1.47
N CYS A 131 -21.93 20.57 1.13
CA CYS A 131 -23.13 21.38 1.38
C CYS A 131 -23.58 21.39 2.86
N GLY A 132 -22.82 20.77 3.77
CA GLY A 132 -23.15 20.72 5.20
C GLY A 132 -24.23 19.70 5.56
N ILE A 133 -24.65 18.84 4.62
CA ILE A 133 -25.63 17.79 4.87
C ILE A 133 -24.98 16.73 5.77
N LYS A 134 -25.61 16.40 6.89
CA LYS A 134 -25.17 15.33 7.80
C LYS A 134 -25.45 13.97 7.18
N VAL A 135 -24.54 13.50 6.33
CA VAL A 135 -24.66 12.20 5.67
C VAL A 135 -24.27 11.07 6.65
N PRO A 136 -25.12 10.04 6.86
CA PRO A 136 -24.83 8.95 7.78
C PRO A 136 -23.63 8.12 7.33
N ARG A 137 -22.81 7.65 8.31
CA ARG A 137 -21.56 6.89 8.08
C ARG A 137 -21.77 5.60 7.30
N ILE A 138 -22.98 5.03 7.35
CA ILE A 138 -23.38 3.84 6.60
C ILE A 138 -23.22 4.06 5.10
N ILE A 139 -23.56 5.24 4.58
CA ILE A 139 -23.44 5.57 3.15
C ILE A 139 -21.95 5.64 2.76
N ALA A 140 -21.10 6.24 3.60
CA ALA A 140 -19.66 6.29 3.35
C ALA A 140 -19.02 4.89 3.35
N MET A 141 -19.46 4.01 4.26
CA MET A 141 -19.01 2.62 4.32
C MET A 141 -19.55 1.80 3.14
N ALA A 142 -20.77 2.05 2.68
CA ALA A 142 -21.33 1.39 1.49
C ALA A 142 -20.57 1.78 0.21
N VAL A 143 -20.29 3.07 0.00
CA VAL A 143 -19.52 3.55 -1.17
C VAL A 143 -18.12 2.94 -1.20
N THR A 144 -17.42 2.91 -0.07
CA THR A 144 -16.07 2.31 0.03
C THR A 144 -16.11 0.78 -0.12
N SER A 145 -17.15 0.13 0.39
CA SER A 145 -17.35 -1.32 0.19
C SER A 145 -17.58 -1.66 -1.28
N ILE A 146 -18.45 -0.89 -1.96
CA ILE A 146 -18.73 -1.04 -3.40
C ILE A 146 -17.45 -0.80 -4.20
N GLN A 147 -16.69 0.25 -3.90
CA GLN A 147 -15.43 0.56 -4.60
C GLN A 147 -14.36 -0.52 -4.41
N THR A 148 -14.29 -1.11 -3.23
CA THR A 148 -13.33 -2.19 -2.93
C THR A 148 -13.74 -3.48 -3.64
N ALA A 149 -15.02 -3.83 -3.61
CA ALA A 149 -15.56 -5.00 -4.33
C ALA A 149 -15.38 -4.87 -5.85
N GLN A 150 -15.56 -3.66 -6.41
CA GLN A 150 -15.37 -3.40 -7.84
C GLN A 150 -13.93 -3.73 -8.30
N MET A 151 -12.93 -3.52 -7.44
CA MET A 151 -11.52 -3.75 -7.79
C MET A 151 -11.21 -5.25 -7.85
N PHE A 152 -11.73 -6.03 -6.90
CA PHE A 152 -11.57 -7.49 -6.92
C PHE A 152 -12.29 -8.13 -8.12
N LEU A 153 -13.51 -7.67 -8.42
CA LEU A 153 -14.26 -8.17 -9.57
C LEU A 153 -13.58 -7.81 -10.91
N GLY A 154 -13.02 -6.60 -11.02
CA GLY A 154 -12.26 -6.17 -12.20
C GLY A 154 -11.03 -7.03 -12.48
N VAL A 155 -10.27 -7.38 -11.44
CA VAL A 155 -9.12 -8.28 -11.55
C VAL A 155 -9.57 -9.69 -11.96
N ALA A 156 -10.63 -10.22 -11.35
CA ALA A 156 -11.17 -11.54 -11.68
C ALA A 156 -11.62 -11.64 -13.15
N VAL A 157 -12.40 -10.67 -13.63
CA VAL A 157 -12.85 -10.63 -15.03
C VAL A 157 -11.66 -10.50 -15.98
N SER A 158 -10.69 -9.64 -15.67
CA SER A 158 -9.49 -9.47 -16.49
C SER A 158 -8.66 -10.76 -16.59
N THR A 159 -8.49 -11.48 -15.48
CA THR A 159 -7.79 -12.77 -15.49
C THR A 159 -8.56 -13.86 -16.24
N LEU A 160 -9.89 -13.88 -16.15
CA LEU A 160 -10.73 -14.82 -16.90
C LEU A 160 -10.66 -14.56 -18.41
N VAL A 161 -10.77 -13.30 -18.83
CA VAL A 161 -10.65 -12.90 -20.24
C VAL A 161 -9.27 -13.23 -20.79
N LEU A 162 -8.20 -13.01 -20.01
CA LEU A 162 -6.85 -13.41 -20.41
C LEU A 162 -6.73 -14.92 -20.57
N LYS A 163 -7.30 -15.72 -19.66
CA LYS A 163 -7.32 -17.18 -19.80
C LYS A 163 -8.09 -17.65 -21.03
N LEU A 164 -9.24 -17.02 -21.34
CA LEU A 164 -10.01 -17.32 -22.55
C LEU A 164 -9.23 -16.96 -23.82
N LYS A 165 -8.63 -15.76 -23.90
CA LYS A 165 -7.76 -15.35 -25.02
C LYS A 165 -6.57 -16.31 -25.22
N LEU A 166 -5.98 -16.83 -24.14
CA LEU A 166 -4.88 -17.80 -24.23
C LEU A 166 -5.33 -19.21 -24.67
N LEU A 167 -6.56 -19.60 -24.36
CA LEU A 167 -7.14 -20.87 -24.79
C LEU A 167 -7.62 -20.83 -26.25
N ASP A 168 -8.22 -19.71 -26.67
CA ASP A 168 -8.70 -19.52 -28.04
C ASP A 168 -7.57 -19.15 -29.01
N GLY A 169 -6.51 -18.48 -28.55
CA GLY A 169 -5.32 -18.15 -29.36
C GLY A 169 -4.37 -19.33 -29.65
N TYR A 170 -4.71 -20.53 -29.18
CA TYR A 170 -4.02 -21.78 -29.51
C TYR A 170 -4.74 -22.60 -30.61
N ARG A 171 -5.78 -22.04 -31.25
CA ARG A 171 -6.44 -22.61 -32.45
C ARG A 171 -6.21 -21.75 -33.69
#